data_AF-A0A2N3N0X9-F1
#
_entry.id   AF-A0A2N3N0X9-F1
#
_cell.length_a   1.000
_cell.length_b   1.000
_cell.length_c   1.000
_cell.angle_alpha   90.00
_cell.angle_beta   90.00
_cell.angle_gamma   90.00
#
_symmetry.space_group_name_H-M   'P 1'
#
loop_
_entity.id
_entity.type
_entity.pdbx_description
1 polymer ?
#
loop_
_entity_poly.entity_id
_entity_poly.type
_entity_poly.pdbx_seq_one_letter_code
_entity_poly.pdbx_strand_id
1 'polypeptide(L)'
;MHADDPNDMSTWSTFWVKIWKGEPVNLRGQEAIDYMKSNTSGLCEPFRSAIETTPDGSQCNIDEMKYWITVPWNDHSGRVALAGDAAHPMLPYRGQGFQHSIEDVKKYVGALAQLTDPNDIAARERVMSGFGAELVERCSKAVQQSLDEAERSFSLETVSKMLMATKGHGKST
;
A
#
# COMPACT_ATOMS: atom_id res chain seq x y z
N MET A 1 -0.18 -17.67 -2.87
CA MET A 1 -0.63 -18.99 -3.32
C MET A 1 0.07 -20.01 -2.46
N HIS A 2 -0.68 -20.88 -1.82
CA HIS A 2 -0.18 -22.01 -1.03
C HIS A 2 -0.78 -23.27 -1.65
N ALA A 3 0.01 -24.34 -1.78
CA ALA A 3 -0.43 -25.60 -2.36
C ALA A 3 0.15 -26.75 -1.55
N ASP A 4 -0.71 -27.67 -1.11
CA ASP A 4 -0.27 -28.91 -0.48
C ASP A 4 0.30 -29.89 -1.53
N ASP A 5 -0.29 -29.93 -2.72
CA ASP A 5 0.27 -30.60 -3.90
C ASP A 5 0.33 -29.62 -5.10
N PRO A 6 1.53 -29.27 -5.60
CA PRO A 6 1.67 -28.38 -6.76
C PRO A 6 1.12 -28.96 -8.07
N ASN A 7 0.80 -30.25 -8.15
CA ASN A 7 0.21 -30.87 -9.33
C ASN A 7 -1.32 -31.01 -9.24
N ASP A 8 -1.93 -30.71 -8.10
CA ASP A 8 -3.37 -30.75 -7.88
C ASP A 8 -3.89 -29.36 -7.48
N MET A 9 -4.44 -28.64 -8.46
CA MET A 9 -5.00 -27.29 -8.26
C MET A 9 -6.14 -27.25 -7.24
N SER A 10 -6.79 -28.38 -6.92
CA SER A 10 -7.83 -28.41 -5.88
C SER A 10 -7.26 -28.21 -4.47
N THR A 11 -5.96 -28.47 -4.29
CA THR A 11 -5.25 -28.22 -3.03
C THR A 11 -4.73 -26.78 -2.90
N TRP A 12 -4.94 -25.96 -3.93
CA TRP A 12 -4.37 -24.62 -3.98
C TRP A 12 -5.28 -23.63 -3.27
N SER A 13 -4.73 -22.94 -2.28
CA SER A 13 -5.32 -21.72 -1.73
C SER A 13 -4.92 -20.53 -2.59
N THR A 14 -5.90 -19.97 -3.30
CA THR A 14 -5.73 -18.80 -4.16
C THR A 14 -6.24 -17.54 -3.45
N PHE A 15 -5.61 -16.42 -3.78
CA PHE A 15 -6.14 -15.10 -3.48
C PHE A 15 -6.01 -14.27 -4.75
N TRP A 16 -6.99 -13.41 -4.99
CA TRP A 16 -6.94 -12.45 -6.08
C TRP A 16 -7.11 -11.05 -5.51
N VAL A 17 -6.50 -10.08 -6.20
CA VAL A 17 -6.67 -8.66 -5.91
C VAL A 17 -6.99 -8.00 -7.23
N LYS A 18 -8.07 -7.24 -7.26
CA LYS A 18 -8.39 -6.35 -8.37
C LYS A 18 -8.38 -4.93 -7.83
N ILE A 19 -7.72 -4.04 -8.55
CA ILE A 19 -7.74 -2.60 -8.28
C ILE A 19 -8.29 -1.92 -9.53
N TRP A 20 -9.22 -0.99 -9.35
CA TRP A 20 -9.87 -0.26 -10.45
C TRP A 20 -10.17 1.18 -10.06
N LYS A 21 -10.36 2.04 -11.06
CA LYS A 21 -10.93 3.38 -10.89
C LYS A 21 -12.44 3.33 -11.02
N GLY A 22 -13.15 4.01 -10.13
CA GLY A 22 -14.60 4.11 -10.14
C GLY A 22 -15.12 4.65 -8.81
N GLU A 23 -16.43 4.72 -8.69
CA GLU A 23 -17.09 5.10 -7.45
C GLU A 23 -16.78 4.09 -6.33
N PRO A 24 -16.52 4.57 -5.09
CA PRO A 24 -16.23 3.69 -3.99
C PRO A 24 -17.48 2.89 -3.60
N VAL A 25 -17.29 1.60 -3.41
CA VAL A 25 -18.28 0.70 -2.78
C VAL A 25 -17.61 0.03 -1.58
N ASN A 26 -18.34 -0.16 -0.50
CA ASN A 26 -17.87 -0.85 0.69
C ASN A 26 -18.70 -2.10 0.91
N LEU A 27 -18.17 -3.24 0.44
CA LEU A 27 -18.89 -4.52 0.44
C LEU A 27 -18.00 -5.59 1.07
N ARG A 28 -18.61 -6.58 1.73
CA ARG A 28 -17.90 -7.66 2.40
C ARG A 28 -18.58 -9.01 2.21
N GLY A 29 -17.81 -10.09 2.33
CA GLY A 29 -18.31 -11.46 2.25
C GLY A 29 -19.00 -11.74 0.93
N GLN A 30 -20.17 -12.40 0.98
CA GLN A 30 -20.90 -12.81 -0.22
C GLN A 30 -21.33 -11.64 -1.11
N GLU A 31 -21.74 -10.52 -0.53
CA GLU A 31 -22.14 -9.33 -1.29
C GLU A 31 -20.98 -8.79 -2.15
N ALA A 32 -19.76 -8.81 -1.62
CA ALA A 32 -18.57 -8.46 -2.38
C ALA A 32 -18.26 -9.47 -3.49
N ILE A 33 -18.46 -10.77 -3.24
CA ILE A 33 -18.27 -11.83 -4.26
C ILE A 33 -19.27 -11.63 -5.40
N ASP A 34 -20.55 -11.43 -5.09
CA ASP A 34 -21.63 -11.28 -6.07
C ASP A 34 -21.43 -10.01 -6.91
N TYR A 35 -21.01 -8.91 -6.28
CA TYR A 35 -20.61 -7.68 -6.96
C TYR A 35 -19.46 -7.95 -7.93
N MET A 36 -18.40 -8.64 -7.49
CA MET A 36 -17.24 -8.91 -8.33
C MET A 36 -17.58 -9.80 -9.51
N LYS A 37 -18.35 -10.88 -9.32
CA LYS A 37 -18.82 -11.75 -10.40
C LYS A 37 -19.64 -10.96 -11.44
N SER A 38 -20.53 -10.08 -10.98
CA SER A 38 -21.38 -9.25 -11.86
C SER A 38 -20.60 -8.18 -12.62
N ASN A 39 -19.57 -7.59 -12.01
CA ASN A 39 -18.88 -6.41 -12.53
C ASN A 39 -17.54 -6.72 -13.21
N THR A 40 -17.15 -8.00 -13.35
CA THR A 40 -15.84 -8.38 -13.91
C THR A 40 -15.89 -9.46 -14.99
N SER A 41 -17.08 -9.78 -15.52
CA SER A 41 -17.25 -10.75 -16.62
C SER A 41 -16.47 -10.41 -17.91
N GLY A 42 -16.07 -9.14 -18.09
CA GLY A 42 -15.24 -8.68 -19.19
C GLY A 42 -13.73 -8.91 -19.03
N LEU A 43 -13.26 -9.45 -17.91
CA LEU A 43 -11.84 -9.77 -17.72
C LEU A 43 -11.40 -10.93 -18.62
N CYS A 44 -10.11 -10.94 -18.99
CA CYS A 44 -9.51 -12.07 -19.70
C CYS A 44 -9.15 -13.21 -18.73
N GLU A 45 -8.91 -14.40 -19.28
CA GLU A 45 -8.34 -15.50 -18.51
C GLU A 45 -6.87 -15.24 -18.16
N PRO A 46 -6.40 -15.68 -16.97
CA PRO A 46 -7.10 -16.50 -15.98
C PRO A 46 -7.91 -15.70 -14.93
N PHE A 47 -7.91 -14.36 -15.02
CA PHE A 47 -8.46 -13.51 -13.97
C PHE A 47 -9.98 -13.63 -13.82
N ARG A 48 -10.69 -13.79 -14.94
CA ARG A 48 -12.13 -14.03 -14.93
C ARG A 48 -12.48 -15.32 -14.18
N SER A 49 -11.89 -16.46 -14.57
CA SER A 49 -12.17 -17.73 -13.88
C SER A 49 -11.83 -17.67 -12.40
N ALA A 50 -10.74 -17.00 -12.00
CA ALA A 50 -10.38 -16.85 -10.59
C ALA A 50 -11.49 -16.16 -9.75
N ILE A 51 -12.17 -15.17 -10.32
CA ILE A 51 -13.28 -14.47 -9.64
C ILE A 51 -14.57 -15.30 -9.73
N GLU A 52 -14.93 -15.79 -10.92
CA GLU A 52 -16.17 -16.54 -11.14
C GLU A 52 -16.25 -17.83 -10.30
N THR A 53 -15.12 -18.51 -10.14
CA THR A 53 -15.02 -19.76 -9.37
C THR A 53 -14.78 -19.54 -7.87
N THR A 54 -14.75 -18.28 -7.40
CA THR A 54 -14.64 -18.00 -5.96
C THR A 54 -15.82 -18.66 -5.22
N PRO A 55 -15.55 -19.59 -4.28
CA PRO A 55 -16.60 -20.30 -3.55
C PRO A 55 -17.45 -19.36 -2.70
N ASP A 56 -18.73 -19.66 -2.57
CA ASP A 56 -19.61 -18.93 -1.67
C ASP A 56 -19.14 -19.05 -0.22
N GLY A 57 -19.34 -17.97 0.55
CA GLY A 57 -18.83 -17.86 1.92
C GLY A 57 -17.33 -17.57 2.04
N SER A 58 -16.60 -17.41 0.92
CA SER A 58 -15.21 -16.96 0.94
C SER A 58 -15.06 -15.55 1.55
N GLN A 59 -13.87 -15.26 2.07
CA GLN A 59 -13.55 -13.90 2.51
C GLN A 59 -13.27 -13.01 1.30
N CYS A 60 -14.11 -12.00 1.10
CA CYS A 60 -13.93 -10.98 0.07
C CYS A 60 -14.26 -9.61 0.66
N ASN A 61 -13.44 -8.60 0.37
CA ASN A 61 -13.68 -7.23 0.81
C ASN A 61 -13.42 -6.29 -0.38
N ILE A 62 -14.29 -5.32 -0.55
CA ILE A 62 -14.11 -4.21 -1.47
C ILE A 62 -14.15 -2.93 -0.64
N ASP A 63 -13.13 -2.11 -0.79
CA ASP A 63 -13.07 -0.80 -0.14
C ASP A 63 -12.27 0.17 -1.02
N GLU A 64 -12.43 1.45 -0.72
CA GLU A 64 -11.66 2.52 -1.33
C GLU A 64 -10.20 2.49 -0.85
N MET A 65 -9.26 2.68 -1.77
CA MET A 65 -7.86 2.86 -1.42
C MET A 65 -7.60 4.29 -0.98
N LYS A 66 -7.31 4.48 0.30
CA LYS A 66 -7.06 5.79 0.89
C LYS A 66 -5.57 6.09 0.95
N TYR A 67 -5.25 7.36 0.86
CA TYR A 67 -3.91 7.89 1.05
C TYR A 67 -3.97 9.20 1.82
N TRP A 68 -2.84 9.63 2.36
CA TRP A 68 -2.70 10.94 2.97
C TRP A 68 -1.33 11.51 2.67
N ILE A 69 -1.29 12.59 1.89
CA ILE A 69 -0.04 13.32 1.66
C ILE A 69 0.38 13.90 3.01
N THR A 70 1.51 13.43 3.52
CA THR A 70 2.02 13.82 4.82
C THR A 70 2.21 15.34 4.88
N VAL A 71 1.63 15.96 5.90
CA VAL A 71 1.76 17.39 6.20
C VAL A 71 2.32 17.58 7.60
N PRO A 72 2.90 18.76 7.93
CA PRO A 72 3.29 19.06 9.29
C PRO A 72 2.14 18.90 10.28
N TRP A 73 2.44 18.41 11.49
CA TRP A 73 1.47 18.27 12.60
C TRP A 73 1.99 18.94 13.86
N ASN A 74 1.09 19.16 14.83
CA ASN A 74 1.48 19.60 16.16
C ASN A 74 2.09 18.41 16.93
N ASP A 75 3.40 18.41 17.11
CA ASP A 75 4.13 17.37 17.84
C ASP A 75 4.08 17.55 19.37
N HIS A 76 3.38 18.57 19.86
CA HIS A 76 3.26 18.92 21.27
C HIS A 76 4.60 19.08 21.98
N SER A 77 5.54 19.82 21.39
CA SER A 77 6.92 20.00 21.89
C SER A 77 7.66 18.67 21.95
N GLY A 78 7.58 17.91 20.85
CA GLY A 78 8.26 16.63 20.69
C GLY A 78 7.70 15.46 21.53
N ARG A 79 6.47 15.56 22.03
CA ARG A 79 5.81 14.48 22.81
C ARG A 79 4.98 13.54 21.95
N VAL A 80 4.60 13.98 20.75
CA VAL A 80 3.76 13.24 19.82
C VAL A 80 4.52 13.06 18.52
N ALA A 81 4.64 11.81 18.08
CA ALA A 81 5.24 11.44 16.81
C ALA A 81 4.27 10.52 16.05
N LEU A 82 4.21 10.69 14.73
CA LEU A 82 3.54 9.76 13.82
C LEU A 82 4.61 8.98 13.05
N ALA A 83 4.30 7.75 12.67
CA ALA A 83 5.15 6.89 11.83
C ALA A 83 4.29 5.87 11.06
N GLY A 84 4.84 5.30 10.00
CA GLY A 84 4.15 4.30 9.18
C GLY A 84 2.84 4.84 8.59
N ASP A 85 1.84 3.96 8.45
CA ASP A 85 0.53 4.30 7.88
C ASP A 85 -0.25 5.35 8.70
N ALA A 86 0.14 5.63 9.94
CA ALA A 86 -0.42 6.75 10.71
C ALA A 86 0.10 8.12 10.24
N ALA A 87 1.25 8.16 9.56
CA ALA A 87 1.87 9.38 9.05
C ALA A 87 1.81 9.50 7.51
N HIS A 88 1.85 8.37 6.81
CA HIS A 88 2.01 8.35 5.35
C HIS A 88 1.33 7.17 4.65
N PRO A 89 0.04 6.89 4.93
CA PRO A 89 -0.68 5.87 4.18
C PRO A 89 -0.62 6.22 2.68
N MET A 90 -0.17 5.27 1.86
CA MET A 90 0.14 5.48 0.44
C MET A 90 -0.39 4.34 -0.41
N LEU A 91 -0.58 4.60 -1.70
CA LEU A 91 -1.05 3.57 -2.62
C LEU A 91 0.08 2.54 -2.92
N PRO A 92 -0.25 1.26 -3.14
CA PRO A 92 0.74 0.18 -3.23
C PRO A 92 1.46 0.11 -4.58
N TYR A 93 1.18 1.00 -5.53
CA TYR A 93 1.71 0.96 -6.90
C TYR A 93 3.24 1.02 -6.99
N ARG A 94 3.91 1.49 -5.93
CA ARG A 94 5.38 1.47 -5.83
C ARG A 94 5.92 0.42 -4.86
N GLY A 95 5.06 -0.23 -4.08
CA GLY A 95 5.45 -1.22 -3.07
C GLY A 95 6.30 -0.66 -1.92
N GLN A 96 6.19 0.65 -1.63
CA GLN A 96 7.16 1.35 -0.77
C GLN A 96 6.71 1.63 0.67
N GLY A 97 5.45 1.36 1.04
CA GLY A 97 4.94 1.70 2.37
C GLY A 97 5.72 1.02 3.51
N PHE A 98 6.02 -0.27 3.35
CA PHE A 98 6.74 -1.03 4.37
C PHE A 98 8.18 -0.54 4.58
N GLN A 99 8.93 -0.29 3.51
CA GLN A 99 10.30 0.23 3.62
C GLN A 99 10.35 1.63 4.25
N HIS A 100 9.35 2.50 3.98
CA HIS A 100 9.27 3.80 4.63
C HIS A 100 8.99 3.64 6.13
N SER A 101 8.14 2.69 6.51
CA SER A 101 7.86 2.39 7.92
C SER A 101 9.11 1.89 8.67
N ILE A 102 9.94 1.05 8.03
CA ILE A 102 11.22 0.61 8.62
C ILE A 102 12.16 1.80 8.83
N GLU A 103 12.27 2.68 7.83
CA GLU A 103 13.12 3.86 7.91
C GLU A 103 12.63 4.84 9.01
N ASP A 104 11.32 4.97 9.21
CA ASP A 104 10.76 5.76 10.30
C ASP A 104 11.19 5.19 11.66
N VAL A 105 11.07 3.88 11.87
CA VAL A 105 11.48 3.23 13.12
C VAL A 105 12.96 3.49 13.40
N LYS A 106 13.82 3.31 12.39
CA LYS A 106 15.27 3.56 12.51
C LYS A 106 15.54 5.01 12.94
N LYS A 107 14.93 6.00 12.29
CA LYS A 107 15.12 7.41 12.60
C LYS A 107 14.51 7.80 13.95
N TYR A 108 13.35 7.26 14.28
CA TYR A 108 12.69 7.48 15.56
C TYR A 108 13.54 6.96 16.72
N VAL A 109 14.02 5.71 16.64
CA VAL A 109 14.92 5.13 17.65
C VAL A 109 16.22 5.93 17.74
N GLY A 110 16.79 6.34 16.60
CA GLY A 110 17.98 7.20 16.56
C GLY A 110 17.76 8.59 17.18
N ALA A 111 16.56 9.15 17.06
CA ALA A 111 16.17 10.40 17.72
C ALA A 111 16.04 10.20 19.23
N LEU A 112 15.33 9.15 19.67
CA LEU A 112 15.18 8.84 21.10
C LEU A 112 16.52 8.57 21.79
N ALA A 113 17.47 7.91 21.12
CA ALA A 113 18.79 7.64 21.68
C ALA A 113 19.62 8.90 21.96
N GLN A 114 19.29 10.05 21.35
CA GLN A 114 19.92 11.34 21.63
C GLN A 114 19.36 12.01 22.89
N LEU A 115 18.19 11.57 23.37
CA LEU A 115 17.52 12.13 24.54
C LEU A 115 17.99 11.42 25.81
N THR A 116 19.04 11.95 26.42
CA THR A 116 19.68 11.37 27.61
C THR A 116 19.10 11.88 28.93
N ASP A 117 18.55 13.10 28.94
CA ASP A 117 17.82 13.66 30.07
C ASP A 117 16.32 13.78 29.72
N PRO A 118 15.41 13.05 30.39
CA PRO A 118 13.98 13.14 30.14
C PRO A 118 13.37 14.51 30.50
N ASN A 119 14.08 15.35 31.27
CA ASN A 119 13.63 16.69 31.66
C ASN A 119 14.13 17.79 30.74
N ASP A 120 15.03 17.51 29.80
CA ASP A 120 15.48 18.49 28.81
C ASP A 120 14.42 18.67 27.71
N ILE A 121 13.46 19.55 28.01
CA ILE A 121 12.37 19.90 27.10
C ILE A 121 12.91 20.47 25.77
N ALA A 122 13.97 21.29 25.83
CA ALA A 122 14.54 21.92 24.65
C ALA A 122 15.23 20.90 23.73
N ALA A 123 15.91 19.89 24.29
CA ALA A 123 16.45 18.79 23.53
C ALA A 123 15.35 17.92 22.92
N ARG A 124 14.33 17.54 23.70
CA ARG A 124 13.20 16.75 23.19
C ARG A 124 12.52 17.45 22.02
N GLU A 125 12.17 18.72 22.18
CA GLU A 125 11.52 19.51 21.12
C GLU A 125 12.40 19.54 19.87
N ARG A 126 13.65 19.98 19.99
CA ARG A 126 14.58 20.06 18.85
C ARG A 126 14.73 18.73 18.09
N VAL A 127 14.96 17.64 18.82
CA VAL A 127 15.26 16.32 18.24
C VAL A 127 14.01 15.70 17.61
N MET A 128 12.88 15.74 18.32
CA MET A 128 11.64 15.10 17.84
C MET A 128 10.96 15.93 16.75
N SER A 129 11.01 17.26 16.81
CA SER A 129 10.58 18.11 15.70
C SER A 129 11.47 17.89 14.47
N GLY A 130 12.77 17.65 14.66
CA GLY A 130 13.68 17.26 13.56
C GLY A 130 13.30 15.94 12.90
N PHE A 131 12.94 14.92 13.70
CA PHE A 131 12.37 13.66 13.19
C PHE A 131 11.09 13.91 12.38
N GLY A 132 10.15 14.69 12.94
CA GLY A 132 8.88 15.00 12.26
C GLY A 132 9.09 15.74 10.94
N ALA A 133 9.99 16.72 10.90
CA ALA A 133 10.29 17.49 9.70
C ALA A 133 10.90 16.62 8.58
N GLU A 134 11.85 15.74 8.91
CA GLU A 134 12.41 14.78 7.94
C GLU A 134 11.34 13.84 7.41
N LEU A 135 10.50 13.30 8.30
CA LEU A 135 9.44 12.38 7.93
C LEU A 135 8.45 13.07 6.97
N VAL A 136 8.03 14.31 7.25
CA VAL A 136 7.16 15.08 6.35
C VAL A 136 7.81 15.27 4.99
N GLU A 137 9.09 15.66 4.94
CA GLU A 137 9.79 15.90 3.68
C GLU A 137 9.86 14.62 2.82
N ARG A 138 10.28 13.50 3.41
CA ARG A 138 10.45 12.25 2.70
C ARG A 138 9.10 11.64 2.30
N CYS A 139 8.18 11.55 3.24
CA CYS A 139 6.96 10.78 3.05
C CYS A 139 5.91 11.52 2.21
N SER A 140 5.85 12.87 2.26
CA SER A 140 4.99 13.63 1.34
C SER A 140 5.35 13.35 -0.12
N LYS A 141 6.66 13.34 -0.45
CA LYS A 141 7.17 12.97 -1.79
C LYS A 141 6.83 11.53 -2.13
N ALA A 142 6.98 10.59 -1.19
CA ALA A 142 6.70 9.18 -1.42
C ALA A 142 5.22 8.91 -1.70
N VAL A 143 4.33 9.51 -0.92
CA VAL A 143 2.87 9.41 -1.11
C VAL A 143 2.49 10.02 -2.46
N GLN A 144 2.97 11.23 -2.78
CA GLN A 144 2.68 11.86 -4.08
C GLN A 144 3.13 10.98 -5.26
N GLN A 145 4.34 10.44 -5.19
CA GLN A 145 4.84 9.53 -6.22
C GLN A 145 3.99 8.24 -6.33
N SER A 146 3.40 7.77 -5.24
CA SER A 146 2.48 6.62 -5.28
C SER A 146 1.19 6.93 -6.04
N LEU A 147 0.69 8.17 -5.97
CA LEU A 147 -0.45 8.65 -6.73
C LEU A 147 -0.12 8.77 -8.21
N ASP A 148 1.04 9.37 -8.52
CA ASP A 148 1.50 9.52 -9.90
C ASP A 148 1.68 8.15 -10.58
N GLU A 149 2.17 7.15 -9.84
CA GLU A 149 2.31 5.78 -10.36
C GLU A 149 0.95 5.07 -10.50
N ALA A 150 0.01 5.31 -9.60
CA ALA A 150 -1.36 4.83 -9.74
C ALA A 150 -1.99 5.35 -11.03
N GLU A 151 -1.89 6.66 -11.27
CA GLU A 151 -2.41 7.31 -12.49
C GLU A 151 -1.81 6.70 -13.76
N ARG A 152 -0.49 6.49 -13.78
CA ARG A 152 0.21 5.84 -14.89
C ARG A 152 -0.23 4.40 -15.10
N SER A 153 -0.47 3.65 -14.02
CA SER A 153 -0.88 2.24 -14.08
C SER A 153 -2.26 2.04 -14.70
N PHE A 154 -3.12 3.08 -14.68
CA PHE A 154 -4.42 3.07 -15.35
C PHE A 154 -4.43 3.71 -16.74
N SER A 155 -3.29 4.22 -17.22
CA SER A 155 -3.17 4.80 -18.56
C SER A 155 -2.70 3.76 -19.56
N LEU A 156 -3.55 3.39 -20.53
CA LEU A 156 -3.17 2.49 -21.64
C LEU A 156 -1.95 3.00 -22.40
N GLU A 157 -1.84 4.32 -22.59
CA GLU A 157 -0.69 4.93 -23.25
C GLU A 157 0.60 4.66 -22.46
N THR A 158 0.55 4.77 -21.14
CA THR A 158 1.74 4.56 -20.30
C THR A 158 2.06 3.08 -20.18
N VAL A 159 1.05 2.24 -19.93
CA VAL A 159 1.20 0.78 -19.79
C VAL A 159 1.75 0.15 -21.06
N SER A 160 1.25 0.55 -22.24
CA SER A 160 1.74 0.02 -23.53
C SER A 160 3.21 0.33 -23.81
N LYS A 161 3.79 1.34 -23.15
CA LYS A 161 5.20 1.72 -23.25
C LYS A 161 6.08 1.06 -22.20
N MET A 162 5.51 0.41 -21.19
CA MET A 162 6.30 -0.25 -20.13
C MET A 162 7.16 -1.37 -20.70
N LEU A 163 8.35 -1.56 -20.13
CA LEU A 163 9.24 -2.67 -20.50
C LEU A 163 8.57 -4.02 -20.31
N MET A 164 7.76 -4.18 -19.26
CA MET A 164 6.99 -5.39 -19.02
C MET A 164 6.02 -5.69 -20.17
N ALA A 165 5.35 -4.67 -20.71
CA ALA A 165 4.41 -4.85 -21.82
C ALA A 165 5.09 -5.04 -23.17
N THR A 166 6.22 -4.37 -23.40
CA THR A 166 6.92 -4.36 -24.70
C THR A 166 7.96 -5.47 -24.84
N LYS A 167 8.55 -5.92 -23.74
CA LYS A 167 9.66 -6.88 -23.71
C LYS A 167 9.41 -8.07 -22.77
N GLY A 168 8.30 -8.09 -22.04
CA GLY A 168 8.02 -9.12 -21.04
C GLY A 168 8.89 -9.00 -19.79
N HIS A 169 8.77 -9.97 -18.89
CA HIS A 169 9.74 -10.14 -17.81
C HIS A 169 11.02 -10.74 -18.40
N GLY A 170 12.15 -10.04 -18.25
CA GLY A 170 13.44 -10.63 -18.54
C GLY A 170 13.64 -11.86 -17.65
N LYS A 171 14.15 -12.96 -18.21
CA LYS A 171 14.64 -14.06 -17.37
C LYS A 171 15.75 -13.50 -16.50
N SER A 172 15.64 -13.67 -15.17
CA SER A 172 16.82 -13.62 -14.31
C SER A 172 17.74 -14.75 -14.77
N THR A 173 18.76 -14.39 -15.55
CA THR A 173 19.92 -15.24 -15.82
C THR A 173 20.79 -15.32 -14.58
#